data_AF-A0A7V7D0L2-F1
#
_entry.id   AF-A0A7V7D0L2-F1
#
_cell.length_a   1.000
_cell.length_b   1.000
_cell.length_c   1.000
_cell.angle_alpha   90.00
_cell.angle_beta   90.00
_cell.angle_gamma   90.00
#
_symmetry.space_group_name_H-M   'P 1'
#
loop_
_entity.id
_entity.type
_entity.pdbx_description
1 polymer ?
#
loop_
_entity_poly.entity_id
_entity_poly.type
_entity_poly.pdbx_seq_one_letter_code
_entity_poly.pdbx_strand_id
1 'polypeptide(L)'
;MRKSILIAMAVLLMTGHMVLQARAEKAYVFNTSKITLRTGPEVGKKIIAMLPQDEPVEVLQEDESGWSLVRLLKSSWDNKEGWVLSRYLVTRLPLPIQVNALTEENSRLKTKLTNSEKGCGESVLQRDK
;
A
#
# COMPACT_ATOMS: atom_id res chain seq x y z
N MET A 1 -23.11 14.19 -44.52
CA MET A 1 -22.69 12.77 -44.50
C MET A 1 -21.17 12.62 -44.31
N ARG A 2 -20.30 13.07 -45.24
CA ARG A 2 -18.83 12.95 -45.08
C ARG A 2 -18.24 13.67 -43.85
N LYS A 3 -18.71 14.90 -43.56
CA LYS A 3 -18.28 15.70 -42.38
C LYS A 3 -18.77 15.11 -41.05
N SER A 4 -19.95 14.50 -41.07
CA SER A 4 -20.60 13.83 -39.94
C SER A 4 -19.80 12.58 -39.49
N ILE A 5 -19.27 11.83 -40.45
CA ILE A 5 -18.45 10.62 -40.21
C ILE A 5 -17.06 11.00 -39.67
N LEU A 6 -16.46 12.09 -40.17
CA LEU A 6 -15.17 12.59 -39.68
C LEU A 6 -15.25 13.09 -38.22
N ILE A 7 -16.35 13.74 -37.85
CA ILE A 7 -16.57 14.19 -36.46
C ILE A 7 -16.77 12.98 -35.53
N ALA A 8 -17.51 11.96 -35.97
CA ALA A 8 -17.71 10.73 -35.19
C ALA A 8 -16.39 9.95 -34.99
N MET A 9 -15.52 9.88 -36.00
CA MET A 9 -14.19 9.28 -35.87
C MET A 9 -13.26 10.07 -34.93
N ALA A 10 -13.31 11.41 -34.98
CA ALA A 10 -12.52 12.26 -34.08
C ALA A 10 -12.95 12.12 -32.62
N VAL A 11 -14.26 11.96 -32.36
CA VAL A 11 -14.79 11.71 -31.01
C VAL A 11 -14.39 10.31 -30.51
N LEU A 12 -14.41 9.29 -31.38
CA LEU A 12 -13.98 7.92 -31.03
C LEU A 12 -12.46 7.81 -30.77
N LEU A 13 -11.65 8.64 -31.45
CA LEU A 13 -10.21 8.73 -31.22
C LEU A 13 -9.85 9.52 -29.95
N MET A 14 -10.64 10.54 -29.59
CA MET A 14 -10.45 11.30 -28.33
C MET A 14 -10.86 10.53 -27.08
N THR A 15 -11.81 9.59 -27.17
CA THR A 15 -12.21 8.76 -26.01
C THR A 15 -11.28 7.56 -25.77
N GLY A 16 -10.44 7.21 -26.75
CA GLY A 16 -9.55 6.05 -26.69
C GLY A 16 -8.13 6.34 -26.17
N HIS A 17 -7.77 7.59 -25.89
CA HIS A 17 -6.45 7.93 -25.37
C HIS A 17 -6.58 8.60 -24.01
N MET A 18 -5.77 8.14 -23.05
CA MET A 18 -5.57 8.72 -21.73
C MET A 18 -6.50 8.24 -20.60
N VAL A 19 -6.47 6.92 -20.38
CA VAL A 19 -6.51 6.41 -19.00
C VAL A 19 -5.18 5.69 -18.74
N LEU A 20 -4.11 6.49 -18.62
CA LEU A 20 -2.91 6.03 -17.92
C LEU A 20 -3.22 6.21 -16.44
N GLN A 21 -3.82 5.20 -15.81
CA GLN A 21 -3.98 5.24 -14.36
C GLN A 21 -2.58 5.14 -13.76
N ALA A 22 -2.09 6.24 -13.20
CA ALA A 22 -0.98 6.19 -12.25
C ALA A 22 -1.41 5.25 -11.14
N ARG A 23 -0.79 4.07 -11.07
CA ARG A 23 -1.04 3.10 -10.02
C ARG A 23 -0.34 3.61 -8.78
N ALA A 24 -1.13 4.18 -7.89
CA ALA A 24 -0.63 4.62 -6.62
C ALA A 24 -0.45 3.39 -5.72
N GLU A 25 0.79 3.08 -5.37
CA GLU A 25 1.12 1.89 -4.57
C GLU A 25 1.41 2.29 -3.13
N LYS A 26 0.84 1.54 -2.18
CA LYS A 26 1.06 1.78 -0.77
C LYS A 26 2.43 1.23 -0.37
N ALA A 27 3.22 2.07 0.30
CA ALA A 27 4.52 1.70 0.83
C ALA A 27 4.71 2.19 2.27
N TYR A 28 5.78 1.73 2.91
CA TYR A 28 6.12 2.02 4.30
C TYR A 28 7.59 2.44 4.41
N VAL A 29 7.89 3.34 5.34
CA VAL A 29 9.28 3.76 5.66
C VAL A 29 9.98 2.68 6.49
N PHE A 30 11.12 2.16 6.02
CA PHE A 30 11.84 1.05 6.67
C PHE A 30 13.29 1.39 7.07
N ASN A 31 13.74 0.83 8.20
CA ASN A 31 15.14 0.73 8.65
C ASN A 31 15.90 2.05 8.86
N THR A 32 15.21 3.09 9.32
CA THR A 32 15.84 4.34 9.77
C THR A 32 14.88 5.07 10.71
N SER A 33 15.43 5.71 11.74
CA SER A 33 14.63 6.42 12.74
C SER A 33 13.77 7.53 12.09
N LYS A 34 14.31 8.23 11.08
CA LYS A 34 13.60 9.25 10.29
C LYS A 34 14.17 9.37 8.86
N ILE A 35 13.32 9.65 7.87
CA ILE A 35 13.74 10.01 6.50
C ILE A 35 13.31 11.42 6.13
N THR A 36 14.04 12.05 5.20
CA THR A 36 13.73 13.40 4.71
C THR A 36 12.72 13.35 3.58
N LEU A 37 11.64 14.10 3.68
CA LEU A 37 10.78 14.48 2.56
C LEU A 37 11.27 15.80 1.97
N ARG A 38 11.48 15.85 0.66
CA ARG A 38 12.10 16.99 -0.03
C ARG A 38 11.23 17.55 -1.14
N THR A 39 11.50 18.78 -1.57
CA THR A 39 10.77 19.41 -2.68
C THR A 39 11.12 18.86 -4.07
N GLY A 40 12.18 18.05 -4.20
CA GLY A 40 12.59 17.47 -5.48
C GLY A 40 13.49 16.24 -5.32
N PRO A 41 13.74 15.48 -6.41
CA PRO A 41 14.50 14.22 -6.41
C PRO A 41 16.02 14.44 -6.35
N GLU A 42 16.49 15.22 -5.38
CA GLU A 42 17.91 15.53 -5.25
C GLU A 42 18.28 15.92 -3.80
N VAL A 43 19.49 15.56 -3.38
CA VAL A 43 20.03 15.82 -2.03
C VAL A 43 20.15 17.33 -1.72
N GLY A 44 20.27 18.20 -2.72
CA GLY A 44 20.31 19.65 -2.55
C GLY A 44 18.95 20.31 -2.29
N LYS A 45 17.83 19.60 -2.47
CA LYS A 45 16.50 20.19 -2.36
C LYS A 45 16.08 20.38 -0.91
N LYS A 46 15.26 21.41 -0.68
CA LYS A 46 14.76 21.79 0.64
C LYS A 46 14.02 20.61 1.29
N ILE A 47 14.35 20.32 2.54
CA ILE A 47 13.63 19.37 3.38
C ILE A 47 12.34 20.05 3.88
N ILE A 48 11.20 19.40 3.67
CA ILE A 48 9.86 19.91 4.02
C ILE A 48 9.20 19.10 5.14
N ALA A 49 9.68 17.89 5.40
CA ALA A 49 9.28 17.08 6.55
C ALA A 49 10.33 16.01 6.89
N MET A 50 10.25 15.49 8.11
CA MET A 50 11.00 14.32 8.57
C MET A 50 9.99 13.23 8.90
N LEU A 51 9.97 12.16 8.12
CA LEU A 51 9.02 11.06 8.27
C LEU A 51 9.59 10.03 9.25
N PRO A 52 8.84 9.61 10.27
CA PRO A 52 9.27 8.55 11.17
C PRO A 52 9.26 7.18 10.47
N GLN A 53 9.87 6.18 11.12
CA GLN A 53 9.76 4.78 10.69
C GLN A 53 8.29 4.33 10.64
N ASP A 54 7.98 3.39 9.74
CA ASP A 54 6.66 2.76 9.56
C ASP A 54 5.55 3.73 9.17
N GLU A 55 5.92 4.97 8.80
CA GLU A 55 4.99 5.95 8.28
C GLU A 55 4.41 5.46 6.94
N PRO A 56 3.08 5.36 6.81
CA PRO A 56 2.45 4.89 5.59
C PRO A 56 2.44 6.01 4.55
N VAL A 57 2.87 5.67 3.34
CA VAL A 57 2.90 6.60 2.21
C VAL A 57 2.29 5.95 0.98
N GLU A 58 1.83 6.79 0.08
CA GLU A 58 1.38 6.42 -1.26
C GLU A 58 2.44 6.86 -2.27
N VAL A 59 3.00 5.93 -3.04
CA VAL A 59 3.95 6.22 -4.10
C VAL A 59 3.19 6.64 -5.36
N LEU A 60 3.44 7.87 -5.81
CA LEU A 60 2.78 8.45 -6.99
C LEU A 60 3.64 8.27 -8.25
N GLN A 61 4.95 8.41 -8.10
CA GLN A 61 5.91 8.30 -9.20
C GLN A 61 7.26 7.80 -8.67
N GLU A 62 7.95 7.01 -9.48
CA GLU A 62 9.34 6.64 -9.27
C GLU A 62 10.21 7.26 -10.35
N ASP A 63 11.39 7.73 -9.94
CA ASP A 63 12.40 8.29 -10.81
C ASP A 63 13.59 7.31 -10.94
N GLU A 64 14.21 7.28 -12.12
CA GLU A 64 15.34 6.39 -12.42
C GLU A 64 16.56 6.67 -11.53
N SER A 65 16.65 7.86 -10.92
CA SER A 65 17.72 8.26 -10.00
C SER A 65 17.53 7.71 -8.58
N GLY A 66 16.53 6.87 -8.33
CA GLY A 66 16.26 6.24 -7.03
C GLY A 66 15.50 7.13 -6.05
N TRP A 67 14.68 8.04 -6.57
CA TRP A 67 13.76 8.86 -5.80
C TRP A 67 12.32 8.48 -6.13
N SER A 68 11.45 8.61 -5.14
CA SER A 68 10.01 8.41 -5.30
C SER A 68 9.27 9.66 -4.83
N LEU A 69 8.33 10.13 -5.65
CA LEU A 69 7.33 11.10 -5.24
C LEU A 69 6.27 10.35 -4.43
N VAL A 70 6.05 10.81 -3.21
CA VAL A 70 5.11 10.19 -2.28
C VAL A 70 4.12 11.19 -1.73
N ARG A 71 2.92 10.70 -1.42
CA ARG A 71 1.89 11.39 -0.65
C ARG A 71 1.80 10.79 0.75
N LEU A 72 1.77 11.65 1.76
CA LEU A 72 1.63 11.24 3.15
C LEU A 72 0.17 10.91 3.46
N LEU A 73 -0.09 9.72 4.00
CA LEU A 73 -1.46 9.22 4.18
C LEU A 73 -2.08 9.55 5.55
N LYS A 74 -1.29 9.94 6.55
CA LYS A 74 -1.84 10.29 7.87
C LYS A 74 -2.43 11.71 7.83
N SER A 75 -3.58 11.87 8.47
CA SER A 75 -4.31 13.15 8.55
C SER A 75 -3.48 14.28 9.17
N SER A 76 -2.50 13.97 10.03
CA SER A 76 -1.59 14.95 10.62
C SER A 76 -0.74 15.70 9.60
N TRP A 77 -0.58 15.14 8.39
CA TRP A 77 0.25 15.71 7.34
C TRP A 77 -0.53 16.43 6.23
N ASP A 78 -1.86 16.46 6.32
CA ASP A 78 -2.73 17.13 5.34
C ASP A 78 -2.43 16.74 3.88
N ASN A 79 -2.28 15.44 3.62
CA ASN A 79 -1.97 14.87 2.29
C ASN A 79 -0.74 15.50 1.60
N LYS A 80 0.22 16.01 2.37
CA LYS A 80 1.44 16.63 1.83
C LYS A 80 2.20 15.66 0.91
N GLU A 81 2.73 16.21 -0.17
CA GLU A 81 3.51 15.49 -1.18
C GLU A 81 4.98 15.93 -1.19
N GLY A 82 5.86 15.02 -1.59
CA GLY A 82 7.27 15.33 -1.79
C GLY A 82 8.10 14.11 -2.14
N TRP A 83 9.40 14.33 -2.28
CA TRP A 83 10.35 13.32 -2.75
C TRP A 83 11.11 12.68 -1.61
N VAL A 84 11.21 11.36 -1.65
CA VAL A 84 12.00 10.52 -0.73
C VAL A 84 12.90 9.59 -1.52
N LEU A 85 13.96 9.07 -0.89
CA LEU A 85 14.80 8.05 -1.52
C LEU A 85 14.07 6.70 -1.51
N SER A 86 13.93 6.08 -2.69
CA SER A 86 13.15 4.84 -2.88
C SER A 86 13.68 3.67 -2.05
N ARG A 87 15.00 3.64 -1.76
CA ARG A 87 15.63 2.60 -0.91
C ARG A 87 15.08 2.52 0.51
N TYR A 88 14.39 3.55 0.98
CA TYR A 88 13.76 3.57 2.31
C TYR A 88 12.28 3.19 2.26
N LEU A 89 11.72 2.99 1.07
CA LEU A 89 10.36 2.54 0.89
C LEU A 89 10.33 1.03 0.72
N VAL A 90 9.40 0.39 1.43
CA VAL A 90 9.09 -1.01 1.25
C VAL A 90 7.61 -1.16 0.93
N THR A 91 7.29 -1.82 -0.18
CA THR A 91 5.92 -2.18 -0.57
C THR A 91 5.43 -3.41 0.19
N ARG A 92 6.36 -4.25 0.68
CA ARG A 92 6.05 -5.36 1.58
C ARG A 92 5.55 -4.84 2.92
N LEU A 93 4.55 -5.54 3.47
CA LEU A 93 4.00 -5.23 4.78
C LEU A 93 5.10 -5.34 5.86
N PRO A 94 5.29 -4.33 6.74
CA PRO A 94 6.30 -4.39 7.79
C PRO A 94 6.15 -5.63 8.69
N LEU A 95 7.28 -6.22 9.09
CA LEU A 95 7.34 -7.43 9.92
C LEU A 95 6.48 -7.36 11.19
N PRO A 96 6.43 -6.25 11.95
CA PRO A 96 5.59 -6.17 13.14
C PRO A 96 4.10 -6.35 12.84
N ILE A 97 3.64 -5.81 11.70
CA ILE A 97 2.25 -5.96 11.27
C ILE A 97 1.97 -7.42 10.87
N GLN A 98 2.92 -8.07 10.20
CA GLN A 98 2.80 -9.50 9.89
C GLN A 98 2.71 -10.35 11.16
N VAL A 99 3.57 -10.10 12.16
CA VAL A 99 3.57 -10.85 13.43
C VAL A 99 2.23 -10.73 14.17
N ASN A 100 1.65 -9.53 14.22
CA ASN A 100 0.34 -9.33 14.87
C ASN A 100 -0.76 -10.12 14.16
N ALA A 101 -0.82 -10.03 12.82
CA ALA A 101 -1.80 -10.78 12.03
C ALA A 101 -1.63 -12.30 12.18
N LEU A 102 -0.40 -12.81 12.14
CA LEU A 102 -0.10 -14.23 12.33
C LEU A 102 -0.44 -14.70 13.74
N THR A 103 -0.28 -13.86 14.75
CA THR A 103 -0.63 -14.20 16.14
C THR A 103 -2.13 -14.32 16.31
N GLU A 104 -2.90 -13.42 15.70
CA GLU A 104 -4.37 -13.46 15.70
C GLU A 104 -4.89 -14.69 14.94
N GLU A 105 -4.28 -15.04 13.81
CA GLU A 105 -4.66 -16.26 13.09
C GLU A 105 -4.36 -17.54 13.88
N ASN A 106 -3.20 -17.61 14.54
CA ASN A 106 -2.86 -18.75 15.38
C ASN A 106 -3.82 -18.92 16.57
N SER A 107 -4.27 -17.83 17.20
CA SER A 107 -5.24 -17.91 18.29
C SER A 107 -6.60 -18.42 17.79
N ARG A 108 -7.07 -17.91 16.63
CA ARG A 108 -8.30 -18.35 15.98
C ARG A 108 -8.26 -19.84 15.63
N LEU A 109 -7.15 -20.31 15.04
CA LEU A 109 -6.98 -21.72 14.65
C LEU A 109 -6.97 -22.63 15.87
N LYS A 110 -6.28 -22.24 16.96
CA LYS A 110 -6.30 -22.99 18.23
C LYS A 110 -7.71 -23.12 18.79
N THR A 111 -8.49 -22.03 18.81
CA THR A 111 -9.88 -22.08 19.30
C THR A 111 -10.73 -23.03 18.46
N LYS A 112 -10.60 -22.98 17.12
CA LYS A 112 -11.32 -23.92 16.24
C LYS A 112 -10.93 -25.37 16.49
N LEU A 113 -9.65 -25.66 16.61
CA LEU A 113 -9.14 -27.00 16.94
C LEU A 113 -9.76 -27.51 18.25
N THR A 114 -9.70 -26.71 19.32
CA THR A 114 -10.26 -27.13 20.61
C THR A 114 -11.77 -27.39 20.57
N ASN A 115 -12.51 -26.63 19.76
CA ASN A 115 -13.95 -26.83 19.61
C ASN A 115 -14.27 -28.07 18.76
N SER A 116 -13.48 -28.33 17.72
CA SER A 116 -13.59 -29.55 16.91
C SER A 116 -13.20 -30.81 17.70
N GLU A 117 -12.17 -30.74 18.54
CA GLU A 117 -11.77 -31.83 19.43
C GLU A 117 -12.86 -32.17 20.45
N LYS A 118 -13.49 -31.15 21.05
CA LYS A 118 -14.63 -31.34 21.97
C LYS A 118 -15.85 -31.94 21.28
N GLY A 119 -16.22 -31.43 20.10
CA GLY A 119 -17.34 -31.96 19.32
C GLY A 119 -17.10 -33.40 18.83
N CYS A 120 -15.85 -33.75 18.53
CA CYS A 120 -15.46 -35.13 18.20
C CYS A 120 -15.64 -36.06 19.42
N GLY A 121 -15.16 -35.65 20.60
CA GLY A 121 -15.34 -36.40 21.85
C GLY A 121 -16.81 -36.61 22.24
N GLU A 122 -17.64 -35.58 22.09
CA GLU A 122 -19.09 -35.67 22.33
C GLU A 122 -19.77 -36.63 21.34
N SER A 123 -19.40 -36.58 20.06
CA SER A 123 -19.95 -37.47 19.03
C SER A 123 -19.57 -38.95 19.20
N VAL A 124 -18.43 -39.24 19.84
CA VAL A 124 -17.97 -40.60 20.14
C VAL A 124 -18.71 -41.14 21.37
N LEU A 125 -18.89 -40.33 22.42
CA LEU A 125 -19.65 -40.71 23.61
C LEU A 125 -21.14 -40.95 23.35
N GLN A 126 -21.72 -40.29 22.34
CA GLN A 126 -23.11 -40.52 21.92
C GLN A 126 -23.31 -41.82 21.11
N ARG A 127 -22.23 -42.39 20.55
CA ARG A 127 -22.28 -43.58 19.69
C ARG A 127 -22.14 -44.89 20.48
N ASP A 128 -21.59 -44.83 21.69
CA ASP A 128 -21.35 -45.98 22.58
C ASP A 128 -22.48 -46.20 23.63
N LYS A 129 -23.58 -45.44 23.55
CA LYS A 129 -24.82 -45.64 24.32
C LYS A 129 -25.92 -46.20 23.44
#